data_AF-A0AAF0E6Z0-F1
#
_entry.id   AF-A0AAF0E6Z0-F1
#
_cell.length_a   1.000
_cell.length_b   1.000
_cell.length_c   1.000
_cell.angle_alpha   90.00
_cell.angle_beta   90.00
_cell.angle_gamma   90.00
#
_symmetry.space_group_name_H-M   'P 1'
#
loop_
_entity.id
_entity.type
_entity.pdbx_description
1 polymer ?
#
loop_
_entity_poly.entity_id
_entity_poly.type
_entity_poly.pdbx_seq_one_letter_code
_entity_poly.pdbx_strand_id
1 'polypeptide(L)'
;MSGSGGPLPTALWPTPPPFVYSVPVQTMGFGVILAMATVLTVHLTFTAPYHYPLSKRNYILQLSASLIFLFSVATSLGISLRNLENKSLRNPYLFPYLPELLPSTQWTTTQQVFYLIMQAITVTMANVRCPLTQITHIQFLTLLYPSVLEMRLITWLLGPLVVIQFGLFFTYYVEDIGTEIQDICECTLSILYTAALFIWGTFINRTRAWRMDGATALFGIAALVLAVSKMLVSYIHMAYADAHWILLLSWALTIWQSWLGFWWWVSAGMSAAGSKRSNTNTNAVY
;
A
#
# COMPACT_ATOMS: atom_id res chain seq x y z
N MET A 1 -40.09 -33.41 -43.40
CA MET A 1 -39.69 -33.51 -41.99
C MET A 1 -38.34 -32.83 -41.85
N SER A 2 -38.35 -31.50 -41.78
CA SER A 2 -38.15 -30.72 -40.54
C SER A 2 -36.70 -30.86 -40.03
N GLY A 3 -35.81 -30.03 -40.59
CA GLY A 3 -34.52 -29.75 -40.00
C GLY A 3 -34.70 -29.03 -38.67
N SER A 4 -34.29 -29.67 -37.58
CA SER A 4 -34.19 -29.06 -36.27
C SER A 4 -32.96 -28.15 -36.25
N GLY A 5 -33.18 -26.85 -36.45
CA GLY A 5 -32.22 -25.82 -36.12
C GLY A 5 -31.97 -25.82 -34.62
N GLY A 6 -30.97 -26.58 -34.18
CA GLY A 6 -30.36 -26.37 -32.89
C GLY A 6 -29.67 -25.00 -32.90
N PRO A 7 -29.71 -24.23 -31.79
CA PRO A 7 -28.94 -23.00 -31.70
C PRO A 7 -27.46 -23.34 -31.94
N LEU A 8 -26.83 -22.64 -32.88
CA LEU A 8 -25.38 -22.62 -33.03
C LEU A 8 -24.77 -22.32 -31.65
N PRO A 9 -23.69 -23.01 -31.22
CA PRO A 9 -23.03 -22.71 -29.96
C PRO A 9 -22.65 -21.23 -29.96
N THR A 10 -23.30 -20.47 -29.08
CA THR A 10 -23.09 -19.05 -28.91
C THR A 10 -21.66 -18.80 -28.47
N ALA A 11 -20.87 -18.25 -29.40
CA ALA A 11 -19.61 -17.54 -29.21
C ALA A 11 -18.43 -18.33 -28.57
N LEU A 12 -17.62 -18.94 -29.44
CA LEU A 12 -16.21 -19.32 -29.21
C LEU A 12 -15.26 -18.10 -29.28
N TRP A 13 -15.71 -16.92 -28.82
CA TRP A 13 -14.85 -15.76 -28.68
C TRP A 13 -14.50 -15.63 -27.20
N PRO A 14 -13.21 -15.63 -26.81
CA PRO A 14 -12.83 -15.31 -25.45
C PRO A 14 -13.48 -13.99 -25.08
N THR A 15 -14.16 -13.95 -23.94
CA THR A 15 -14.68 -12.68 -23.40
C THR A 15 -13.52 -11.69 -23.35
N PRO A 16 -13.68 -10.47 -23.91
CA PRO A 16 -12.59 -9.51 -23.91
C PRO A 16 -12.18 -9.22 -22.46
N PRO A 17 -10.88 -9.02 -22.19
CA PRO A 17 -10.42 -8.75 -20.84
C PRO A 17 -11.13 -7.50 -20.31
N PRO A 18 -11.54 -7.50 -19.02
CA PRO A 18 -12.12 -6.33 -18.38
C PRO A 18 -11.34 -5.04 -18.66
N PHE A 19 -12.06 -3.93 -18.84
CA PHE A 19 -11.47 -2.61 -19.15
C PHE A 19 -10.43 -2.15 -18.13
N VAL A 20 -10.53 -2.64 -16.89
CA VAL A 20 -9.57 -2.38 -15.80
C VAL A 20 -8.14 -2.83 -16.13
N TYR A 21 -7.98 -3.80 -17.03
CA TYR A 21 -6.68 -4.29 -17.47
C TYR A 21 -6.13 -3.51 -18.66
N SER A 22 -6.87 -2.56 -19.21
CA SER A 22 -6.44 -1.83 -20.40
C SER A 22 -5.24 -0.91 -20.11
N VAL A 23 -4.27 -0.86 -21.03
CA VAL A 23 -3.07 -0.01 -20.90
C VAL A 23 -3.37 1.45 -20.54
N PRO A 24 -4.40 2.12 -21.10
CA PRO A 24 -4.73 3.49 -20.73
C PRO A 24 -5.16 3.62 -19.27
N VAL A 25 -5.99 2.69 -18.78
CA VAL A 25 -6.44 2.68 -17.38
C VAL A 25 -5.28 2.43 -16.44
N GLN A 26 -4.42 1.46 -16.75
CA GLN A 26 -3.24 1.20 -15.93
C GLN A 26 -2.34 2.44 -15.89
N THR A 27 -2.04 3.03 -17.05
CA THR A 27 -1.18 4.22 -17.14
C THR A 27 -1.76 5.41 -16.37
N MET A 28 -3.08 5.62 -16.45
CA MET A 28 -3.78 6.62 -15.64
C MET A 28 -3.66 6.31 -14.14
N GLY A 29 -3.88 5.06 -13.73
CA GLY A 29 -3.74 4.62 -12.34
C GLY A 29 -2.33 4.86 -11.80
N PHE A 30 -1.30 4.45 -12.54
CA PHE A 30 0.11 4.74 -12.21
C PHE A 30 0.37 6.25 -12.08
N GLY A 31 -0.20 7.08 -12.97
CA GLY A 31 -0.08 8.54 -12.92
C GLY A 31 -0.70 9.15 -11.65
N VAL A 32 -1.91 8.73 -11.28
CA VAL A 32 -2.57 9.16 -10.03
C VAL A 32 -1.74 8.76 -8.80
N ILE A 33 -1.26 7.52 -8.78
CA ILE A 33 -0.46 7.00 -7.67
C ILE A 33 0.88 7.73 -7.56
N LEU A 34 1.52 8.04 -8.69
CA LEU A 34 2.74 8.84 -8.73
C LEU A 34 2.52 10.24 -8.15
N ALA A 35 1.40 10.89 -8.51
CA ALA A 35 1.02 12.17 -7.94
C ALA A 35 0.81 12.07 -6.42
N MET A 36 0.09 11.04 -5.96
CA MET A 36 -0.10 10.78 -4.52
C MET A 36 1.24 10.59 -3.78
N ALA A 37 2.16 9.79 -4.33
CA ALA A 37 3.48 9.55 -3.73
C ALA A 37 4.35 10.82 -3.70
N THR A 38 4.28 11.63 -4.76
CA THR A 38 5.02 12.90 -4.87
C THR A 38 4.51 13.90 -3.85
N VAL A 39 3.19 14.11 -3.80
CA VAL A 39 2.55 15.03 -2.84
C VAL A 39 2.85 14.61 -1.41
N LEU A 40 2.80 13.32 -1.09
CA LEU A 40 3.11 12.83 0.26
C LEU A 40 4.57 13.07 0.64
N THR A 41 5.49 12.83 -0.29
CA THR A 41 6.91 13.08 -0.08
C THR A 41 7.16 14.57 0.18
N VAL A 42 6.50 15.45 -0.57
CA VAL A 42 6.54 16.91 -0.35
C VAL A 42 5.95 17.29 1.01
N HIS A 43 4.85 16.68 1.43
CA HIS A 43 4.31 16.91 2.78
C HIS A 43 5.29 16.47 3.87
N LEU A 44 5.96 15.32 3.70
CA LEU A 44 6.95 14.82 4.66
C LEU A 44 8.16 15.75 4.77
N THR A 45 8.65 16.32 3.66
CA THR A 45 9.76 17.29 3.71
C THR A 45 9.34 18.60 4.36
N PHE A 46 8.17 19.14 4.05
CA PHE A 46 7.68 20.37 4.68
C PHE A 46 7.37 20.20 6.17
N THR A 47 6.88 19.01 6.56
CA THR A 47 6.57 18.72 7.96
C THR A 47 7.77 18.20 8.76
N ALA A 48 8.93 18.03 8.14
CA ALA A 48 10.15 17.55 8.80
C ALA A 48 10.51 18.30 10.10
N PRO A 49 10.45 19.65 10.17
CA PRO A 49 10.78 20.37 11.40
C PRO A 49 9.87 20.03 12.58
N TYR A 50 8.65 19.57 12.32
CA TYR A 50 7.65 19.24 13.34
C TYR A 50 7.57 17.74 13.62
N HIS A 51 7.61 16.91 12.58
CA HIS A 51 7.47 15.47 12.68
C HIS A 51 8.73 14.82 13.28
N TYR A 52 9.92 15.18 12.79
CA TYR A 52 11.18 14.59 13.25
C TYR A 52 11.42 14.70 14.77
N PRO A 53 11.24 15.86 15.43
CA PRO A 53 11.44 15.96 16.87
C PRO A 53 10.38 15.20 17.69
N LEU A 54 9.16 15.01 17.17
CA LEU A 54 8.09 14.29 17.85
C LEU A 54 8.32 12.77 17.84
N SER A 55 8.68 12.20 16.68
CA SER A 55 8.90 10.77 16.53
C SER A 55 9.92 10.45 15.44
N LYS A 56 11.21 10.46 15.80
CA LYS A 56 12.33 10.20 14.87
C LYS A 56 12.18 8.89 14.09
N ARG A 57 11.79 7.81 14.76
CA ARG A 57 11.68 6.48 14.15
C ARG A 57 10.56 6.44 13.11
N ASN A 58 9.39 6.97 13.44
CA ASN A 58 8.27 7.01 12.50
C ASN A 58 8.62 7.89 11.31
N TYR A 59 9.14 9.09 11.55
CA TYR A 59 9.55 10.00 10.48
C TYR A 59 10.55 9.36 9.50
N ILE A 60 11.63 8.74 10.00
CA ILE A 60 12.66 8.13 9.14
C ILE A 60 12.06 6.98 8.33
N LEU A 61 11.27 6.10 8.98
CA LEU A 61 10.64 4.97 8.30
C LEU A 61 9.61 5.45 7.26
N GLN A 62 8.83 6.48 7.57
CA GLN A 62 7.81 6.97 6.67
C GLN A 62 8.40 7.73 5.48
N LEU A 63 9.46 8.52 5.71
CA LEU A 63 10.19 9.18 4.64
C LEU A 63 10.87 8.15 3.72
N SER A 64 11.52 7.13 4.28
CA SER A 64 12.16 6.08 3.48
C SER A 64 11.12 5.29 2.67
N ALA A 65 10.02 4.87 3.30
CA ALA A 65 8.94 4.18 2.61
C ALA A 65 8.34 5.04 1.48
N SER A 66 8.10 6.34 1.71
CA SER A 66 7.55 7.26 0.71
C SER A 66 8.50 7.46 -0.47
N LEU A 67 9.80 7.66 -0.23
CA LEU A 67 10.80 7.83 -1.29
C LEU A 67 10.97 6.56 -2.13
N ILE A 68 11.07 5.42 -1.46
CA ILE A 68 11.16 4.12 -2.12
C ILE A 68 9.93 3.86 -2.99
N PHE A 69 8.74 4.09 -2.45
CA PHE A 69 7.49 3.95 -3.18
C PHE A 69 7.41 4.91 -4.39
N LEU A 70 7.86 6.15 -4.23
CA LEU A 70 7.93 7.14 -5.31
C LEU A 70 8.83 6.66 -6.46
N PHE A 71 10.07 6.24 -6.17
CA PHE A 71 11.00 5.75 -7.18
C PHE A 71 10.49 4.48 -7.86
N SER A 72 9.85 3.58 -7.11
CA SER A 72 9.23 2.37 -7.66
C SER A 72 8.15 2.68 -8.70
N VAL A 73 7.18 3.54 -8.34
CA VAL A 73 6.07 3.89 -9.23
C VAL A 73 6.59 4.67 -10.44
N ALA A 74 7.53 5.60 -10.24
CA ALA A 74 8.14 6.35 -11.33
C ALA A 74 8.87 5.45 -12.34
N THR A 75 9.65 4.48 -11.85
CA THR A 75 10.41 3.54 -12.68
C THR A 75 9.47 2.61 -13.45
N SER A 76 8.47 2.04 -12.78
CA SER A 76 7.47 1.16 -13.40
C SER A 76 6.67 1.87 -14.50
N LEU A 77 6.25 3.13 -14.25
CA LEU A 77 5.59 3.94 -15.26
C LEU A 77 6.52 4.27 -16.44
N GLY A 78 7.78 4.65 -16.16
CA GLY A 78 8.78 4.95 -17.17
C GLY A 78 9.06 3.77 -18.10
N ILE A 79 9.22 2.57 -17.55
CA ILE A 79 9.40 1.32 -18.34
C ILE A 79 8.16 1.05 -19.19
N SER A 80 6.96 1.18 -18.61
CA SER A 80 5.70 0.94 -19.32
C SER A 80 5.52 1.88 -20.51
N LEU A 81 5.77 3.19 -20.32
CA LEU A 81 5.71 4.20 -21.38
C LEU A 81 6.77 3.96 -22.46
N ARG A 82 7.99 3.57 -22.07
CA ARG A 82 9.07 3.26 -23.02
C ARG A 82 8.74 2.03 -23.88
N ASN A 83 8.14 1.00 -23.29
CA ASN A 83 7.67 -0.17 -24.03
C ASN A 83 6.53 0.19 -24.99
N LEU A 84 5.62 1.06 -24.57
CA LEU A 84 4.53 1.55 -25.39
C LEU A 84 5.03 2.38 -26.58
N GLU A 85 6.00 3.27 -26.36
CA GLU A 85 6.68 4.04 -27.41
C GLU A 85 7.31 3.12 -28.45
N ASN A 86 8.08 2.12 -28.01
CA ASN A 86 8.72 1.16 -28.91
C ASN A 86 7.70 0.38 -29.77
N LYS A 87 6.54 0.03 -29.20
CA LYS A 87 5.46 -0.63 -29.93
C LYS A 87 4.78 0.32 -30.92
N SER A 88 4.53 1.55 -30.50
CA SER A 88 3.95 2.60 -31.36
C SER A 88 4.85 2.91 -32.55
N LEU A 89 6.18 2.91 -32.38
CA LEU A 89 7.12 3.15 -33.49
C LEU A 89 7.15 2.00 -34.50
N ARG A 90 6.92 0.75 -34.05
CA ARG A 90 6.85 -0.42 -34.95
C ARG A 90 5.51 -0.54 -35.65
N ASN A 91 4.42 -0.29 -34.93
CA ASN A 91 3.05 -0.39 -35.44
C ASN A 91 2.24 0.86 -35.01
N PRO A 92 2.29 1.97 -35.78
CA PRO A 92 1.69 3.26 -35.39
C PRO A 92 0.17 3.22 -35.19
N TYR A 93 -0.52 2.28 -35.85
CA TYR A 93 -1.97 2.15 -35.78
C TYR A 93 -2.44 1.06 -34.80
N LEU A 94 -1.51 0.37 -34.12
CA LEU A 94 -1.82 -0.71 -33.20
C LEU A 94 -1.49 -0.29 -31.76
N PHE A 95 -2.52 0.09 -31.01
CA PHE A 95 -2.38 0.31 -29.57
C PHE A 95 -2.65 -1.00 -28.81
N PRO A 96 -1.70 -1.51 -28.01
CA PRO A 96 -1.93 -2.74 -27.26
C PRO A 96 -3.00 -2.51 -26.20
N TYR A 97 -4.05 -3.33 -26.22
CA TYR A 97 -5.12 -3.26 -25.21
C TYR A 97 -4.62 -3.73 -23.84
N LEU A 98 -3.92 -4.87 -23.80
CA LEU A 98 -3.28 -5.38 -22.59
C LEU A 98 -1.80 -4.97 -22.52
N PRO A 99 -1.27 -4.63 -21.34
CA PRO A 99 0.16 -4.44 -21.17
C PRO A 99 0.91 -5.74 -21.47
N GLU A 100 2.19 -5.62 -21.84
CA GLU A 100 3.05 -6.79 -21.91
C GLU A 100 3.31 -7.29 -20.50
N LEU A 101 3.03 -8.57 -20.22
CA LEU A 101 3.44 -9.18 -18.97
C LEU A 101 4.97 -9.16 -18.90
N LEU A 102 5.49 -8.61 -17.82
CA LEU A 102 6.91 -8.67 -17.48
C LEU A 102 7.08 -9.77 -16.42
N PRO A 103 8.08 -10.66 -16.54
CA PRO A 103 9.04 -10.78 -17.64
C PRO A 103 8.41 -11.34 -18.93
N SER A 104 8.84 -10.83 -20.08
CA SER A 104 8.34 -11.29 -21.39
C SER A 104 8.80 -12.72 -21.70
N THR A 105 7.97 -13.49 -22.39
CA THR A 105 8.29 -14.86 -22.83
C THR A 105 9.41 -14.91 -23.87
N GLN A 106 9.75 -13.78 -24.48
CA GLN A 106 10.84 -13.65 -25.45
C GLN A 106 12.20 -13.38 -24.81
N TRP A 107 12.25 -13.19 -23.50
CA TRP A 107 13.50 -12.90 -22.80
C TRP A 107 14.33 -14.16 -22.61
N THR A 108 15.65 -14.03 -22.76
CA THR A 108 16.56 -15.13 -22.44
C THR A 108 16.52 -15.42 -20.94
N THR A 109 16.80 -16.66 -20.52
CA THR A 109 16.86 -17.02 -19.10
C THR A 109 17.79 -16.09 -18.32
N THR A 110 18.87 -15.63 -18.95
CA THR A 110 19.78 -14.62 -18.38
C THR A 110 19.11 -13.25 -18.24
N GLN A 111 18.34 -12.77 -19.22
CA GLN A 111 17.59 -11.51 -19.10
C GLN A 111 16.45 -11.60 -18.10
N GLN A 112 15.76 -12.74 -18.01
CA GLN A 112 14.79 -12.98 -16.96
C GLN A 112 15.48 -12.97 -15.61
N VAL A 113 16.58 -13.70 -15.42
CA VAL A 113 17.35 -13.69 -14.17
C VAL A 113 17.93 -12.31 -13.86
N PHE A 114 18.42 -11.54 -14.83
CA PHE A 114 18.91 -10.17 -14.60
C PHE A 114 17.79 -9.17 -14.38
N TYR A 115 16.64 -9.33 -15.02
CA TYR A 115 15.44 -8.55 -14.68
C TYR A 115 14.93 -8.95 -13.32
N LEU A 116 15.02 -10.21 -12.92
CA LEU A 116 14.67 -10.69 -11.59
C LEU A 116 15.70 -10.31 -10.56
N ILE A 117 16.97 -10.12 -10.93
CA ILE A 117 18.03 -9.61 -10.07
C ILE A 117 17.97 -8.08 -10.03
N MET A 118 17.60 -7.40 -11.11
CA MET A 118 17.41 -5.94 -11.14
C MET A 118 16.10 -5.59 -10.47
N GLN A 119 15.03 -6.33 -10.69
CA GLN A 119 13.83 -6.36 -9.87
C GLN A 119 14.31 -6.74 -8.47
N ALA A 120 14.89 -7.91 -8.15
CA ALA A 120 15.40 -8.27 -6.82
C ALA A 120 16.32 -7.24 -6.17
N ILE A 121 17.10 -6.41 -6.87
CA ILE A 121 18.00 -5.35 -6.38
C ILE A 121 17.25 -4.03 -6.21
N THR A 122 16.41 -3.66 -7.17
CA THR A 122 15.38 -2.61 -7.05
C THR A 122 14.25 -3.04 -6.10
N VAL A 123 14.24 -4.30 -5.65
CA VAL A 123 13.31 -5.01 -4.76
C VAL A 123 13.94 -5.14 -3.37
N THR A 124 15.22 -5.45 -3.27
CA THR A 124 15.99 -5.47 -2.01
C THR A 124 16.45 -4.07 -1.60
N MET A 125 16.70 -3.15 -2.54
CA MET A 125 16.90 -1.73 -2.25
C MET A 125 15.58 -0.92 -2.30
N ALA A 126 14.53 -1.38 -3.01
CA ALA A 126 13.28 -0.59 -3.17
C ALA A 126 11.90 -1.31 -3.37
N ASN A 127 11.72 -2.64 -3.39
CA ASN A 127 10.47 -3.28 -3.93
C ASN A 127 10.18 -4.77 -3.58
N VAL A 128 10.58 -5.37 -2.47
CA VAL A 128 9.71 -6.47 -1.99
C VAL A 128 8.45 -5.77 -1.55
N ARG A 129 7.23 -6.18 -1.98
CA ARG A 129 5.93 -5.61 -1.56
C ARG A 129 6.09 -4.88 -0.21
N CYS A 130 6.28 -3.55 -0.25
CA CYS A 130 7.17 -2.84 0.70
C CYS A 130 6.92 -3.28 2.15
N PRO A 131 7.75 -4.17 2.76
CA PRO A 131 7.59 -4.47 4.17
C PRO A 131 7.76 -3.19 4.97
N LEU A 132 8.52 -2.22 4.45
CA LEU A 132 8.60 -0.86 4.99
C LEU A 132 7.23 -0.14 5.06
N THR A 133 6.33 -0.30 4.09
CA THR A 133 4.98 0.29 4.16
C THR A 133 4.14 -0.37 5.26
N GLN A 134 4.24 -1.68 5.42
CA GLN A 134 3.54 -2.39 6.49
C GLN A 134 4.18 -2.11 7.87
N ILE A 135 5.51 -2.09 7.94
CA ILE A 135 6.29 -1.79 9.16
C ILE A 135 6.09 -0.34 9.58
N THR A 136 6.04 0.64 8.65
CA THR A 136 5.72 2.03 8.99
C THR A 136 4.34 2.15 9.59
N HIS A 137 3.37 1.41 9.05
CA HIS A 137 2.01 1.40 9.54
C HIS A 137 1.88 0.72 10.91
N ILE A 138 2.54 -0.42 11.11
CA ILE A 138 2.64 -1.07 12.43
C ILE A 138 3.34 -0.14 13.44
N GLN A 139 4.44 0.49 13.04
CA GLN A 139 5.15 1.47 13.88
C GLN A 139 4.28 2.69 14.19
N PHE A 140 3.40 3.09 13.28
CA PHE A 140 2.41 4.12 13.53
C PHE A 140 1.34 3.65 14.52
N LEU A 141 0.75 2.46 14.35
CA LEU A 141 -0.22 1.92 15.29
C LEU A 141 0.36 1.75 16.70
N THR A 142 1.61 1.33 16.82
CA THR A 142 2.28 1.24 18.13
C THR A 142 2.49 2.60 18.80
N LEU A 143 2.47 3.71 18.06
CA LEU A 143 2.42 5.06 18.67
C LEU A 143 1.02 5.45 19.13
N LEU A 144 0.01 4.98 18.39
CA LEU A 144 -1.40 5.24 18.66
C LEU A 144 -1.85 4.63 19.99
N TYR A 145 -1.34 3.44 20.30
CA TYR A 145 -1.61 2.65 21.49
C TYR A 145 -0.42 2.68 22.47
N PRO A 146 -0.43 3.57 23.48
CA PRO A 146 0.74 3.79 24.34
C PRO A 146 0.99 2.68 25.36
N SER A 147 0.06 1.74 25.59
CA SER A 147 0.29 0.69 26.59
C SER A 147 1.20 -0.41 26.07
N VAL A 148 2.08 -0.93 26.94
CA VAL A 148 3.07 -1.97 26.58
C VAL A 148 2.38 -3.27 26.13
N LEU A 149 1.21 -3.57 26.71
CA LEU A 149 0.43 -4.74 26.34
C LEU A 149 -0.20 -4.58 24.95
N GLU A 150 -0.80 -3.43 24.64
CA GLU A 150 -1.37 -3.17 23.30
C GLU A 150 -0.28 -3.12 22.23
N MET A 151 0.85 -2.48 22.52
CA MET A 151 2.00 -2.44 21.60
C MET A 151 2.52 -3.85 21.30
N ARG A 152 2.64 -4.70 22.32
CA ARG A 152 3.03 -6.11 22.14
C ARG A 152 1.97 -6.87 21.37
N LEU A 153 0.69 -6.69 21.67
CA LEU A 153 -0.41 -7.36 20.97
C LEU A 153 -0.42 -6.99 19.48
N ILE A 154 -0.31 -5.71 19.14
CA ILE A 154 -0.24 -5.24 17.74
C ILE A 154 0.97 -5.86 17.04
N THR A 155 2.14 -5.86 17.69
CA THR A 155 3.36 -6.41 17.09
C THR A 155 3.28 -7.93 16.92
N TRP A 156 2.72 -8.66 17.88
CA TRP A 156 2.55 -10.12 17.81
C TRP A 156 1.44 -10.55 16.86
N LEU A 157 0.42 -9.73 16.65
CA LEU A 157 -0.68 -10.02 15.73
C LEU A 157 -0.28 -9.68 14.29
N LEU A 158 0.26 -8.48 14.05
CA LEU A 158 0.53 -7.99 12.70
C LEU A 158 1.93 -8.37 12.19
N GLY A 159 2.92 -8.44 13.07
CA GLY A 159 4.31 -8.76 12.71
C GLY A 159 4.46 -10.09 11.97
N PRO A 160 3.93 -11.22 12.49
CA PRO A 160 4.01 -12.51 11.81
C PRO A 160 3.32 -12.49 10.45
N LEU A 161 2.19 -11.78 10.31
CA LEU A 161 1.44 -11.71 9.07
C LEU A 161 2.24 -10.99 7.97
N VAL A 162 2.98 -9.93 8.33
CA VAL A 162 3.92 -9.25 7.42
C VAL A 162 5.09 -10.14 7.05
N VAL A 163 5.64 -10.92 8.00
CA VAL A 163 6.74 -11.86 7.74
C VAL A 163 6.31 -12.97 6.79
N ILE A 164 5.12 -13.54 6.99
CA ILE A 164 4.55 -14.57 6.10
C ILE A 164 4.33 -13.98 4.71
N GLN A 165 3.69 -12.80 4.63
CA GLN A 165 3.46 -12.11 3.36
C GLN A 165 4.78 -11.83 2.62
N PHE A 166 5.83 -11.43 3.35
CA PHE A 166 7.17 -11.22 2.78
C PHE A 166 7.84 -12.52 2.34
N GLY A 167 7.71 -13.59 3.12
CA GLY A 167 8.29 -14.91 2.81
C GLY A 167 7.67 -15.53 1.55
N LEU A 168 6.35 -15.43 1.41
CA LEU A 168 5.60 -15.96 0.26
C LEU A 168 5.85 -15.19 -1.05
N PHE A 169 6.45 -14.00 -0.97
CA PHE A 169 6.93 -13.31 -2.17
C PHE A 169 8.02 -14.12 -2.89
N PHE A 170 8.92 -14.77 -2.13
CA PHE A 170 10.01 -15.53 -2.75
C PHE A 170 9.54 -16.86 -3.35
N THR A 171 8.35 -17.33 -2.95
CA THR A 171 7.73 -18.54 -3.52
C THR A 171 6.95 -18.26 -4.81
N TYR A 172 6.86 -17.00 -5.25
CA TYR A 172 6.17 -16.56 -6.48
C TYR A 172 6.56 -17.36 -7.73
N TYR A 173 7.80 -17.86 -7.80
CA TYR A 173 8.30 -18.62 -8.95
C TYR A 173 8.17 -20.14 -8.83
N VAL A 174 7.68 -20.64 -7.70
CA VAL A 174 7.66 -22.08 -7.41
C VAL A 174 6.24 -22.63 -7.44
N GLU A 175 5.24 -21.91 -6.90
CA GLU A 175 3.83 -22.36 -6.87
C GLU A 175 2.84 -21.18 -6.85
N ASP A 176 1.75 -21.26 -7.61
CA ASP A 176 0.67 -20.26 -7.66
C ASP A 176 -0.02 -20.04 -6.29
N ILE A 177 0.09 -20.99 -5.36
CA ILE A 177 -0.50 -20.90 -4.01
C ILE A 177 0.08 -19.72 -3.21
N GLY A 178 1.34 -19.35 -3.47
CA GLY A 178 2.02 -18.29 -2.73
C GLY A 178 1.40 -16.90 -2.92
N THR A 179 0.90 -16.59 -4.11
CA THR A 179 0.30 -15.29 -4.43
C THR A 179 -1.08 -15.14 -3.81
N GLU A 180 -1.88 -16.21 -3.82
CA GLU A 180 -3.21 -16.23 -3.19
C GLU A 180 -3.13 -15.97 -1.68
N ILE A 181 -2.23 -16.66 -0.98
CA ILE A 181 -2.05 -16.46 0.47
C ILE A 181 -1.55 -15.03 0.75
N GLN A 182 -0.70 -14.49 -0.12
CA GLN A 182 -0.17 -13.13 0.02
C GLN A 182 -1.28 -12.06 -0.06
N ASP A 183 -2.26 -12.26 -0.94
CA ASP A 183 -3.42 -11.38 -1.10
C ASP A 183 -4.39 -11.51 0.08
N ILE A 184 -4.58 -12.72 0.61
CA ILE A 184 -5.35 -12.95 1.84
C ILE A 184 -4.70 -12.23 3.02
N CYS A 185 -3.38 -12.30 3.16
CA CYS A 185 -2.63 -11.57 4.19
C CYS A 185 -2.81 -10.06 4.04
N GLU A 186 -2.73 -9.52 2.83
CA GLU A 186 -2.95 -8.09 2.57
C GLU A 186 -4.36 -7.64 2.96
N CYS A 187 -5.39 -8.42 2.59
CA CYS A 187 -6.77 -8.15 2.96
C CYS A 187 -6.94 -8.19 4.48
N THR A 188 -6.40 -9.21 5.15
CA THR A 188 -6.47 -9.37 6.61
C THR A 188 -5.78 -8.19 7.32
N LEU A 189 -4.59 -7.78 6.87
CA LEU A 189 -3.90 -6.60 7.37
C LEU A 189 -4.76 -5.34 7.21
N SER A 190 -5.37 -5.13 6.04
CA SER A 190 -6.23 -3.97 5.78
C SER A 190 -7.42 -3.87 6.75
N ILE A 191 -8.03 -5.00 7.09
CA ILE A 191 -9.15 -5.08 8.04
C ILE A 191 -8.66 -4.77 9.46
N LEU A 192 -7.55 -5.41 9.88
CA LEU A 192 -6.98 -5.20 11.21
C LEU A 192 -6.55 -3.74 11.43
N TYR A 193 -5.95 -3.13 10.42
CA TYR A 193 -5.58 -1.71 10.44
C TYR A 193 -6.79 -0.79 10.55
N THR A 194 -7.83 -1.09 9.77
CA THR A 194 -9.08 -0.33 9.80
C THR A 194 -9.73 -0.45 11.17
N ALA A 195 -9.88 -1.66 11.69
CA ALA A 195 -10.44 -1.93 13.01
C ALA A 195 -9.65 -1.21 14.12
N ALA A 196 -8.32 -1.26 14.10
CA ALA A 196 -7.48 -0.57 15.07
C ALA A 196 -7.73 0.95 15.07
N LEU A 197 -7.75 1.59 13.89
CA LEU A 197 -8.04 3.01 13.81
C LEU A 197 -9.45 3.39 14.31
N PHE A 198 -10.46 2.58 13.97
CA PHE A 198 -11.82 2.80 14.46
C PHE A 198 -11.89 2.64 15.98
N ILE A 199 -11.26 1.61 16.54
CA ILE A 199 -11.23 1.36 17.99
C ILE A 199 -10.59 2.52 18.72
N TRP A 200 -9.43 2.99 18.24
CA TRP A 200 -8.75 4.11 18.87
C TRP A 200 -9.56 5.40 18.81
N GLY A 201 -10.11 5.72 17.63
CA GLY A 201 -10.88 6.94 17.43
C GLY A 201 -12.19 6.97 18.21
N THR A 202 -12.89 5.84 18.31
CA THR A 202 -14.25 5.81 18.88
C THR A 202 -14.33 5.36 20.33
N PHE A 203 -13.47 4.42 20.76
CA PHE A 203 -13.55 3.81 22.10
C PHE A 203 -12.45 4.28 23.04
N ILE A 204 -11.19 4.34 22.60
CA ILE A 204 -10.05 4.59 23.50
C ILE A 204 -9.89 6.08 23.80
N ASN A 205 -9.85 6.91 22.75
CA ASN A 205 -9.50 8.32 22.91
C ASN A 205 -10.59 9.26 22.37
N ARG A 206 -11.88 8.85 22.48
CA ARG A 206 -13.05 9.52 21.88
C ARG A 206 -13.05 11.04 22.06
N THR A 207 -12.84 11.53 23.28
CA THR A 207 -12.95 12.96 23.58
C THR A 207 -11.81 13.77 22.98
N ARG A 208 -10.61 13.19 22.84
CA ARG A 208 -9.42 13.89 22.31
C ARG A 208 -9.28 13.71 20.80
N ALA A 209 -9.62 12.54 20.28
CA ALA A 209 -9.57 12.19 18.87
C ALA A 209 -10.55 13.02 18.03
N TRP A 210 -11.70 13.42 18.59
CA TRP A 210 -12.74 14.17 17.88
C TRP A 210 -12.86 15.63 18.31
N ARG A 211 -11.79 16.23 18.82
CA ARG A 211 -11.79 17.66 19.14
C ARG A 211 -12.00 18.47 17.86
N MET A 212 -12.97 19.38 17.92
CA MET A 212 -13.22 20.34 16.84
C MET A 212 -12.29 21.55 16.91
N ASP A 213 -11.45 21.64 17.96
CA ASP A 213 -10.40 22.63 18.06
C ASP A 213 -9.30 22.30 17.03
N GLY A 214 -9.22 23.08 15.95
CA GLY A 214 -8.24 22.92 14.89
C GLY A 214 -8.58 21.81 13.88
N ALA A 215 -7.54 21.27 13.22
CA ALA A 215 -7.70 20.28 12.15
C ALA A 215 -7.83 18.82 12.63
N THR A 216 -7.95 18.58 13.95
CA THR A 216 -7.90 17.23 14.56
C THR A 216 -8.97 16.30 14.00
N ALA A 217 -10.24 16.72 14.04
CA ALA A 217 -11.34 15.92 13.51
C ALA A 217 -11.22 15.71 12.00
N LEU A 218 -10.71 16.70 11.24
CA LEU A 218 -10.51 16.58 9.80
C LEU A 218 -9.46 15.51 9.46
N PHE A 219 -8.32 15.50 10.16
CA PHE A 219 -7.31 14.46 10.00
C PHE A 219 -7.86 13.07 10.36
N GLY A 220 -8.71 12.98 11.38
CA GLY A 220 -9.36 11.74 11.77
C GLY A 220 -10.35 11.21 10.73
N ILE A 221 -11.24 12.05 10.22
CA ILE A 221 -12.16 11.68 9.14
C ILE A 221 -11.36 11.22 7.93
N ALA A 222 -10.35 12.00 7.51
CA ALA A 222 -9.54 11.65 6.35
C ALA A 222 -8.79 10.33 6.54
N ALA A 223 -8.21 10.07 7.72
CA ALA A 223 -7.53 8.81 8.04
C ALA A 223 -8.49 7.61 8.00
N LEU A 224 -9.70 7.74 8.55
CA LEU A 224 -10.71 6.66 8.52
C LEU A 224 -11.24 6.40 7.10
N VAL A 225 -11.46 7.45 6.30
CA VAL A 225 -11.86 7.32 4.89
C VAL A 225 -10.78 6.57 4.11
N LEU A 226 -9.50 6.89 4.32
CA LEU A 226 -8.42 6.15 3.67
C LEU A 226 -8.31 4.70 4.17
N ALA A 227 -8.60 4.43 5.45
CA ALA A 227 -8.59 3.07 5.99
C ALA A 227 -9.68 2.20 5.33
N VAL A 228 -10.91 2.70 5.25
CA VAL A 228 -12.00 2.01 4.55
C VAL A 228 -11.70 1.87 3.05
N SER A 229 -11.17 2.92 2.43
CA SER A 229 -10.77 2.88 1.01
C SER A 229 -9.70 1.82 0.76
N LYS A 230 -8.68 1.74 1.63
CA LYS A 230 -7.63 0.71 1.58
C LYS A 230 -8.26 -0.67 1.65
N MET A 231 -9.12 -0.90 2.65
CA MET A 231 -9.80 -2.19 2.83
C MET A 231 -10.56 -2.60 1.56
N LEU A 232 -11.35 -1.69 0.98
CA LEU A 232 -12.09 -1.96 -0.26
C LEU A 232 -11.16 -2.24 -1.43
N VAL A 233 -10.09 -1.46 -1.60
CA VAL A 233 -9.09 -1.66 -2.67
C VAL A 233 -8.37 -3.00 -2.52
N SER A 234 -8.04 -3.43 -1.29
CA SER A 234 -7.44 -4.75 -1.05
C SER A 234 -8.38 -5.89 -1.45
N TYR A 235 -9.68 -5.78 -1.14
CA TYR A 235 -10.68 -6.75 -1.60
C TYR A 235 -10.85 -6.76 -3.12
N ILE A 236 -10.85 -5.58 -3.76
CA ILE A 236 -10.92 -5.46 -5.22
C ILE A 236 -9.67 -6.07 -5.86
N HIS A 237 -8.48 -5.85 -5.29
CA HIS A 237 -7.25 -6.47 -5.76
C HIS A 237 -7.37 -8.00 -5.78
N MET A 238 -7.87 -8.59 -4.70
CA MET A 238 -8.08 -10.04 -4.62
C MET A 238 -9.00 -10.56 -5.74
N ALA A 239 -9.97 -9.74 -6.19
CA ALA A 239 -10.85 -10.10 -7.31
C ALA A 239 -10.24 -9.81 -8.71
N TYR A 240 -9.28 -8.88 -8.81
CA TYR A 240 -8.66 -8.41 -10.05
C TYR A 240 -7.13 -8.46 -9.96
N ALA A 241 -6.58 -9.65 -9.72
CA ALA A 241 -5.15 -9.85 -9.44
C ALA A 241 -4.20 -9.32 -10.55
N ASP A 242 -4.65 -9.28 -11.80
CA ASP A 242 -3.82 -8.81 -12.94
C ASP A 242 -3.69 -7.28 -13.01
N ALA A 243 -4.52 -6.53 -12.27
CA ALA A 243 -4.52 -5.07 -12.28
C ALA A 243 -3.49 -4.50 -11.30
N HIS A 244 -2.23 -4.51 -11.71
CA HIS A 244 -1.07 -4.09 -10.91
C HIS A 244 -1.20 -2.69 -10.27
N TRP A 245 -1.90 -1.76 -10.93
CA TRP A 245 -2.12 -0.42 -10.40
C TRP A 245 -3.01 -0.42 -9.14
N ILE A 246 -3.91 -1.40 -8.97
CA ILE A 246 -4.77 -1.53 -7.79
C ILE A 246 -3.93 -1.88 -6.56
N LEU A 247 -2.91 -2.73 -6.74
CA LEU A 247 -1.97 -3.07 -5.67
C LEU A 247 -1.21 -1.83 -5.20
N LEU A 248 -0.67 -1.08 -6.16
CA LEU A 248 0.06 0.15 -5.88
C LEU A 248 -0.84 1.20 -5.24
N LEU A 249 -2.13 1.26 -5.60
CA LEU A 249 -3.11 2.13 -4.94
C LEU A 249 -3.31 1.72 -3.48
N SER A 250 -3.43 0.42 -3.16
CA SER A 250 -3.52 -0.07 -1.77
C SER A 250 -2.33 0.41 -0.93
N TRP A 251 -1.12 0.34 -1.49
CA TRP A 251 0.09 0.80 -0.80
C TRP A 251 0.12 2.32 -0.64
N ALA A 252 -0.25 3.07 -1.67
CA ALA A 252 -0.36 4.52 -1.59
C ALA A 252 -1.32 4.95 -0.47
N LEU A 253 -2.51 4.33 -0.41
CA LEU A 253 -3.49 4.57 0.65
C LEU A 253 -2.91 4.25 2.04
N THR A 254 -2.12 3.19 2.17
CA THR A 254 -1.47 2.82 3.44
C THR A 254 -0.50 3.88 3.93
N ILE A 255 0.41 4.37 3.07
CA ILE A 255 1.41 5.36 3.48
C ILE A 255 0.74 6.71 3.79
N TRP A 256 -0.26 7.10 3.00
CA TRP A 256 -1.07 8.30 3.26
C TRP A 256 -1.85 8.20 4.57
N GLN A 257 -2.45 7.04 4.84
CA GLN A 257 -3.21 6.81 6.07
C GLN A 257 -2.30 6.81 7.30
N SER A 258 -1.05 6.35 7.19
CA SER A 258 -0.05 6.50 8.26
C SER A 258 0.28 7.97 8.52
N TRP A 259 0.38 8.81 7.48
CA TRP A 259 0.68 10.24 7.63
C TRP A 259 -0.48 11.01 8.26
N LEU A 260 -1.70 10.84 7.73
CA LEU A 260 -2.89 11.47 8.28
C LEU A 260 -3.16 10.99 9.71
N GLY A 261 -3.00 9.69 9.96
CA GLY A 261 -3.14 9.11 11.28
C GLY A 261 -2.12 9.67 12.28
N PHE A 262 -0.88 9.91 11.86
CA PHE A 262 0.12 10.55 12.71
C PHE A 262 -0.31 11.97 13.10
N TRP A 263 -0.76 12.79 12.14
CA TRP A 263 -1.25 14.13 12.45
C TRP A 263 -2.53 14.12 13.27
N TRP A 264 -3.42 13.15 13.05
CA TRP A 264 -4.58 12.95 13.90
C TRP A 264 -4.19 12.69 15.36
N TRP A 265 -3.19 11.82 15.57
CA TRP A 265 -2.63 11.53 16.89
C TRP A 265 -1.96 12.75 17.54
N VAL A 266 -1.13 13.50 16.80
CA VAL A 266 -0.49 14.73 17.28
C VAL A 266 -1.54 15.78 17.67
N SER A 267 -2.53 16.01 16.80
CA SER A 267 -3.57 17.01 17.03
C SER A 267 -4.51 16.64 18.18
N ALA A 268 -4.68 15.35 18.48
CA ALA A 268 -5.36 14.88 19.69
C ALA A 268 -4.59 15.21 21.00
N GLY A 269 -3.42 15.86 20.90
CA GLY A 269 -2.60 16.28 22.05
C GLY A 269 -1.73 15.16 22.62
N MET A 270 -1.48 14.11 21.84
CA MET A 270 -0.58 13.04 22.23
C MET A 270 0.84 13.40 21.78
N SER A 271 1.70 13.74 22.74
CA SER A 271 3.12 13.99 22.49
C SER A 271 3.94 12.82 23.04
N ALA A 272 4.94 12.34 22.30
CA ALA A 272 5.85 11.29 22.78
C ALA A 272 6.56 11.66 24.11
N ALA A 273 6.66 12.97 24.42
CA ALA A 273 7.18 13.49 25.68
C ALA A 273 6.20 13.39 26.88
N GLY A 274 4.89 13.29 26.64
CA GLY A 274 3.86 13.17 27.69
C GLY A 274 3.91 11.83 28.41
N SER A 275 4.33 10.77 27.71
CA SER A 275 4.47 9.43 28.30
C SER A 275 5.60 9.33 29.33
N LYS A 276 6.63 10.19 29.25
CA LYS A 276 7.70 10.24 30.27
C LYS A 276 7.30 11.02 31.52
N ARG A 277 6.37 11.97 31.40
CA ARG A 277 5.95 12.85 32.51
C ARG A 277 4.94 12.20 33.45
N SER A 278 4.22 11.17 33.00
CA SER A 278 3.32 10.38 33.85
C SER A 278 4.06 9.43 34.81
N ASN A 279 5.29 9.01 34.50
CA ASN A 279 6.08 8.11 35.34
C ASN A 279 6.95 8.82 36.38
N THR A 280 6.97 10.15 36.39
CA THR A 280 7.79 10.95 37.31
C THR A 280 6.99 11.55 38.46
N ASN A 281 5.66 11.52 38.40
CA ASN A 281 4.79 12.10 39.44
C ASN A 281 4.25 11.08 40.45
N THR A 282 4.61 9.80 40.37
CA THR A 282 4.20 8.76 41.33
C THR A 282 5.24 8.44 42.41
N ASN A 283 6.43 9.05 42.39
CA ASN A 283 7.50 8.78 43.36
C ASN A 283 7.85 10.00 44.24
N ALA A 284 6.91 10.91 44.48
CA ALA A 284 7.14 12.07 45.34
C ALA A 284 5.97 12.27 46.31
N VAL A 285 5.60 11.24 47.06
CA VAL A 285 4.96 11.38 48.39
C VAL A 285 5.42 10.20 49.25
N TYR A 286 5.90 10.55 50.45
CA TYR A 286 6.53 9.76 51.53
C TYR A 286 8.04 9.60 51.44
#